data_AF-A0AB36JK24-F1
#
_entry.id   AF-A0AB36JK24-F1
#
_cell.length_a   1.000
_cell.length_b   1.000
_cell.length_c   1.000
_cell.angle_alpha   90.00
_cell.angle_beta   90.00
_cell.angle_gamma   90.00
#
_symmetry.space_group_name_H-M   'P 1'
#
loop_
_entity.id
_entity.type
_entity.pdbx_description
1 polymer ?
#
loop_
_entity_poly.entity_id
_entity_poly.type
_entity_poly.pdbx_seq_one_letter_code
_entity_poly.pdbx_strand_id
1 'polypeptide(L)'
;MEQLKGKYIEISGEIAGQIVAETKKDLLVRRAIVYSSQMYDGSGLVCSTIDSIGLCEQAVYVDRKVLDSYWVKVVELSTIPETINSVDSTDLVRKWLNM
;
A
#
# COMPACT_ATOMS: atom_id res chain seq x y z
N MET A 1 19.94 -12.84 0.13
CA MET A 1 18.51 -12.61 -0.13
C MET A 1 18.27 -11.12 0.07
N GLU A 2 17.71 -10.45 -0.93
CA GLU A 2 17.39 -9.03 -0.83
C GLU A 2 16.30 -8.85 0.24
N GLN A 3 16.50 -7.91 1.18
CA GLN A 3 15.56 -7.71 2.27
C GLN A 3 14.35 -6.90 1.76
N LEU A 4 13.19 -7.55 1.60
CA LEU A 4 11.96 -6.91 1.10
C LEU A 4 11.21 -6.13 2.18
N LYS A 5 11.42 -6.46 3.46
CA LYS A 5 10.73 -5.81 4.59
C LYS A 5 11.02 -4.30 4.60
N GLY A 6 9.95 -3.50 4.69
CA GLY A 6 10.00 -2.04 4.68
C GLY A 6 9.83 -1.42 3.28
N LYS A 7 10.03 -2.19 2.21
CA LYS A 7 9.77 -1.77 0.83
C LYS A 7 8.27 -1.82 0.52
N TYR A 8 7.87 -1.13 -0.55
CA TYR A 8 6.50 -1.05 -1.00
C TYR A 8 6.27 -1.88 -2.26
N ILE A 9 5.06 -2.40 -2.41
CA ILE A 9 4.58 -3.02 -3.64
C ILE A 9 3.81 -1.97 -4.43
N GLU A 10 4.22 -1.75 -5.67
CA GLU A 10 3.49 -1.00 -6.68
C GLU A 10 2.82 -2.01 -7.62
N ILE A 11 1.51 -1.87 -7.83
CA ILE A 11 0.72 -2.72 -8.74
C ILE A 11 0.10 -1.81 -9.78
N SER A 12 0.44 -2.04 -11.06
CA SER A 12 -0.08 -1.27 -12.20
C SER A 12 0.09 0.26 -12.05
N GLY A 13 1.20 0.70 -11.44
CA GLY A 13 1.52 2.12 -11.24
C GLY A 13 1.00 2.73 -9.94
N GLU A 14 0.27 1.98 -9.11
CA GLU A 14 -0.25 2.45 -7.83
C GLU A 14 0.45 1.77 -6.65
N ILE A 15 0.84 2.55 -5.63
CA ILE A 15 1.41 2.00 -4.40
C ILE A 15 0.32 1.28 -3.61
N ALA A 16 0.38 -0.05 -3.59
CA ALA A 16 -0.64 -0.89 -2.98
C ALA A 16 -0.42 -1.11 -1.47
N GLY A 17 0.84 -1.20 -1.04
CA GLY A 17 1.13 -1.47 0.37
C GLY A 17 2.60 -1.68 0.70
N GLN A 18 2.92 -1.69 1.99
CA GLN A 18 4.25 -1.96 2.51
C GLN A 18 4.40 -3.43 2.91
N ILE A 19 5.50 -4.05 2.51
CA ILE A 19 5.86 -5.41 2.90
C ILE A 19 6.38 -5.39 4.34
N VAL A 20 5.69 -6.07 5.25
CA VAL A 20 6.10 -6.18 6.66
C VAL A 20 6.76 -7.51 6.99
N ALA A 21 6.46 -8.56 6.21
CA ALA A 21 7.12 -9.85 6.28
C ALA A 21 7.04 -10.59 4.94
N GLU A 22 7.91 -11.57 4.76
CA GLU A 22 7.97 -12.44 3.59
C GLU A 22 8.07 -13.89 4.04
N THR A 23 7.36 -14.76 3.34
CA THR A 23 7.59 -16.21 3.35
C THR A 23 7.97 -16.69 1.95
N LYS A 24 8.25 -17.98 1.79
CA LYS A 24 8.52 -18.55 0.46
C LYS A 24 7.34 -18.36 -0.49
N LYS A 25 6.10 -18.43 0.01
CA LYS A 25 4.88 -18.43 -0.81
C LYS A 25 4.17 -17.08 -0.83
N ASP A 26 4.27 -16.32 0.26
CA ASP A 26 3.40 -15.18 0.50
C ASP A 26 4.18 -13.95 0.95
N LEU A 27 3.62 -12.77 0.68
CA LEU A 27 4.02 -11.51 1.29
C LEU A 27 2.97 -11.08 2.30
N LEU A 28 3.39 -10.64 3.49
CA LEU A 28 2.49 -9.97 4.43
C LEU A 28 2.58 -8.47 4.17
N VAL A 29 1.46 -7.87 3.76
CA VAL A 29 1.42 -6.51 3.23
C VAL A 29 0.42 -5.66 4.02
N ARG A 30 0.86 -4.53 4.57
CA ARG A 30 -0.04 -3.49 5.10
C ARG A 30 -0.49 -2.62 3.95
N ARG A 31 -1.80 -2.47 3.76
CA ARG A 31 -2.37 -1.62 2.71
C ARG A 31 -1.88 -0.18 2.87
N ALA A 32 -1.46 0.41 1.77
CA ALA A 32 -1.11 1.82 1.70
C ALA A 32 -2.30 2.66 1.21
N ILE A 33 -2.45 3.85 1.80
CA ILE A 33 -3.28 4.94 1.33
C ILE A 33 -2.33 6.07 0.99
N VAL A 34 -2.25 6.41 -0.30
CA VAL A 34 -1.34 7.43 -0.80
C VAL A 34 -2.07 8.77 -0.83
N TYR A 35 -1.51 9.76 -0.16
CA TYR A 35 -1.95 11.15 -0.28
C TYR A 35 -1.00 11.85 -1.26
N SER A 36 -1.54 12.32 -2.37
CA SER A 36 -0.77 12.95 -3.42
C SER A 36 -1.37 14.29 -3.83
N SER A 37 -0.51 15.26 -4.05
CA SER A 37 -0.86 16.54 -4.67
C SER A 37 -0.57 16.48 -6.16
N GLN A 38 -1.47 17.05 -6.96
CA GLN A 38 -1.35 17.13 -8.41
C GLN A 38 -1.20 18.58 -8.83
N MET A 39 -0.20 18.87 -9.66
CA MET A 39 0.00 20.18 -10.24
C MET A 39 -0.47 20.17 -11.69
N TYR A 40 -1.31 21.15 -12.03
CA TYR A 40 -1.84 21.35 -13.36
C TYR A 40 -1.34 22.66 -13.95
N ASP A 41 -1.12 22.69 -15.26
CA ASP A 41 -1.00 23.92 -16.02
C ASP A 41 -2.12 24.02 -17.08
N GLY A 42 -2.07 25.07 -17.91
CA GLY A 42 -3.05 25.28 -18.98
C GLY A 42 -3.07 24.18 -20.06
N SER A 43 -2.17 23.19 -19.99
CA SER A 43 -2.08 22.04 -20.90
C SER A 43 -2.42 20.69 -20.26
N GLY A 44 -2.51 20.61 -18.92
CA GLY A 44 -2.93 19.41 -18.20
C GLY A 44 -2.11 19.12 -16.94
N LEU A 45 -2.10 17.85 -16.51
CA LEU A 45 -1.34 17.38 -15.36
C LEU A 45 0.17 17.46 -15.67
N VAL A 46 0.90 18.26 -14.90
CA VAL A 46 2.34 18.47 -15.05
C VAL A 46 3.12 17.52 -14.15
N CYS A 47 2.72 17.41 -12.88
CA CYS A 47 3.35 16.48 -11.95
C CYS A 47 2.37 16.02 -10.87
N SER A 48 2.65 14.84 -10.33
CA SER A 48 2.01 14.30 -9.13
C SER A 48 3.10 14.00 -8.12
N THR A 49 2.95 14.53 -6.91
CA THR A 49 3.90 14.33 -5.81
C THR A 49 3.20 13.56 -4.71
N ILE A 50 3.85 12.54 -4.16
CA ILE A 50 3.38 11.84 -2.97
C ILE A 50 3.73 12.72 -1.77
N ASP A 51 2.71 13.23 -1.07
CA ASP A 51 2.89 14.08 0.10
C ASP A 51 3.10 13.22 1.35
N SER A 52 2.28 12.20 1.52
CA SER A 52 2.36 11.26 2.64
C SER A 52 1.75 9.91 2.29
N ILE A 53 2.07 8.90 3.11
CA ILE A 53 1.52 7.56 2.99
C ILE A 53 0.98 7.13 4.35
N GLY A 54 -0.29 6.77 4.38
CA GLY A 54 -0.90 6.09 5.51
C GLY A 54 -0.83 4.57 5.32
N LEU A 55 -0.48 3.83 6.36
CA LEU A 55 -0.56 2.36 6.39
C LEU A 55 -1.69 1.91 7.30
N CYS A 56 -2.61 1.10 6.78
CA CYS A 56 -3.63 0.47 7.62
C CYS A 56 -2.98 -0.39 8.71
N GLU A 57 -3.57 -0.45 9.90
CA GLU A 57 -3.03 -1.22 11.03
C GLU A 57 -2.89 -2.72 10.70
N GLN A 58 -3.88 -3.27 10.01
CA GLN A 58 -3.90 -4.68 9.61
C GLN A 58 -3.07 -4.95 8.35
N ALA A 59 -2.49 -6.15 8.30
CA ALA A 59 -1.77 -6.66 7.15
C ALA A 59 -2.49 -7.88 6.55
N VAL A 60 -2.39 -8.05 5.23
CA VAL A 60 -3.01 -9.15 4.49
C VAL A 60 -1.92 -10.00 3.84
N TYR A 61 -2.11 -11.32 3.83
CA TYR A 61 -1.25 -12.23 3.08
C TYR A 61 -1.60 -12.18 1.60
N VAL A 62 -0.58 -11.95 0.77
CA VAL A 62 -0.68 -11.93 -0.68
C VAL A 62 0.15 -13.07 -1.24
N ASP A 63 -0.50 -14.04 -1.87
CA ASP A 63 0.18 -15.15 -2.54
C ASP A 63 0.98 -14.61 -3.73
N ARG A 64 2.26 -14.96 -3.80
CA ARG A 64 3.16 -14.55 -4.87
C ARG A 64 2.68 -14.94 -6.26
N LYS A 65 1.97 -16.08 -6.38
CA LYS A 65 1.40 -16.52 -7.65
C LYS A 65 0.35 -15.56 -8.19
N VAL A 66 -0.36 -14.86 -7.30
CA VAL A 66 -1.31 -13.83 -7.72
C VAL A 66 -0.55 -12.65 -8.32
N LEU A 67 0.55 -12.25 -7.68
CA LEU A 67 1.39 -11.13 -8.15
C LEU A 67 1.99 -11.40 -9.54
N ASP A 68 2.30 -12.65 -9.88
CA ASP A 68 2.80 -13.04 -11.21
C ASP A 68 1.82 -12.71 -12.35
N SER A 69 0.53 -12.50 -12.03
CA SER A 69 -0.51 -12.12 -13.00
C SER A 69 -0.68 -10.61 -13.19
N TYR A 70 0.06 -9.79 -12.43
CA TYR A 70 -0.03 -8.33 -12.49
C TYR A 70 1.32 -7.71 -12.82
N TRP A 71 1.31 -6.47 -13.31
CA TRP A 71 2.52 -5.67 -13.40
C TRP A 71 2.90 -5.19 -11.98
N VAL A 72 3.85 -5.87 -11.37
CA VAL A 72 4.25 -5.63 -9.98
C VAL A 72 5.71 -5.17 -9.93
N LYS A 73 5.96 -4.15 -9.12
CA LYS A 73 7.30 -3.64 -8.83
C LYS A 73 7.46 -3.46 -7.33
N VAL A 74 8.64 -3.82 -6.81
CA VAL A 74 9.03 -3.45 -5.46
C VAL A 74 9.76 -2.11 -5.51
N VAL A 75 9.30 -1.13 -4.74
CA VAL A 75 9.85 0.22 -4.70
C VAL A 75 10.26 0.60 -3.29
N GLU A 76 11.27 1.45 -3.19
CA GLU A 76 11.72 2.03 -1.93
C GLU A 76 11.31 3.50 -1.92
N LEU A 77 10.62 3.90 -0.85
CA LEU A 77 10.12 5.26 -0.66
C LEU A 77 10.77 5.85 0.59
N SER A 78 11.24 7.08 0.49
CA SER A 78 11.88 7.80 1.61
C SER A 78 10.87 8.33 2.63
N THR A 79 9.57 8.30 2.32
CA THR A 79 8.50 8.77 3.18
C THR A 79 8.30 7.82 4.37
N ILE A 80 8.35 8.38 5.59
CA ILE A 80 7.97 7.66 6.81
C ILE A 80 6.45 7.58 6.86
N PRO A 81 5.86 6.37 6.82
CA PRO A 81 4.41 6.24 6.79
C PRO A 81 3.79 6.47 8.17
N GLU A 82 2.61 7.06 8.19
CA GLU A 82 1.78 7.13 9.39
C GLU A 82 0.90 5.88 9.49
N THR A 83 0.70 5.34 10.70
CA THR A 83 -0.30 4.28 10.88
C THR A 83 -1.68 4.91 10.95
N ILE A 84 -2.54 4.54 10.01
CA ILE A 84 -3.92 4.99 9.98
C ILE A 84 -4.83 3.87 10.47
N ASN A 85 -5.71 4.21 11.40
CA ASN A 85 -6.85 3.38 11.72
C ASN A 85 -7.91 3.65 10.64
N SER A 86 -7.73 3.02 9.49
CA SER A 86 -8.79 2.95 8.49
C SER A 86 -9.84 2.02 9.07
N VAL A 87 -10.79 2.59 9.81
CA VAL A 87 -11.99 1.86 10.20
C VAL A 87 -12.75 1.63 8.90
N ASP A 88 -12.48 0.48 8.27
CA ASP A 88 -13.22 0.05 7.09
C ASP A 88 -14.70 -0.02 7.49
N SER A 89 -15.61 0.25 6.54
CA SER A 89 -17.03 -0.07 6.68
C SER A 89 -17.27 -1.46 7.28
N THR A 90 -16.40 -2.42 6.97
CA THR A 90 -16.41 -3.77 7.54
C THR A 90 -16.09 -3.79 9.04
N ASP A 91 -15.12 -2.99 9.49
CA ASP A 91 -14.77 -2.86 10.91
C ASP A 91 -15.82 -2.07 11.68
N LEU A 92 -16.44 -1.06 11.05
CA LEU A 92 -17.63 -0.39 11.59
C LEU A 92 -18.79 -1.37 11.77
N VAL A 93 -19.06 -2.23 10.78
CA VAL A 93 -20.10 -3.25 10.83
C VAL A 93 -19.80 -4.28 11.92
N ARG A 94 -18.57 -4.80 12.01
CA ARG A 94 -18.18 -5.75 13.08
C ARG A 94 -18.31 -5.15 14.47
N LYS A 95 -17.84 -3.90 14.65
CA LYS A 95 -17.98 -3.15 15.89
C LYS A 95 -19.46 -2.93 16.25
N TRP A 96 -20.32 -2.64 15.27
CA TRP A 96 -21.76 -2.53 15.47
C TRP A 96 -22.43 -3.86 15.84
N LEU A 97 -21.95 -4.96 15.27
CA LEU A 97 -22.49 -6.29 15.51
C LEU A 97 -21.92 -6.98 16.76
N ASN A 98 -21.04 -6.31 17.53
CA ASN A 98 -20.29 -6.90 18.66
C ASN A 98 -19.60 -8.22 18.29
N MET A 99 -19.05 -8.27 17.08
CA MET A 99 -18.32 -9.42 16.54
C MET A 99 -16.81 -9.23 16.66
#